data_AF-A0A926IFX9-F1
#
_entry.id   AF-A0A926IFX9-F1
#
_cell.length_a   1.000
_cell.length_b   1.000
_cell.length_c   1.000
_cell.angle_alpha   90.00
_cell.angle_beta   90.00
_cell.angle_gamma   90.00
#
_symmetry.space_group_name_H-M   'P 1'
#
loop_
_entity.id
_entity.type
_entity.pdbx_description
1 polymer ?
#
loop_
_entity_poly.entity_id
_entity_poly.type
_entity_poly.pdbx_seq_one_letter_code
_entity_poly.pdbx_strand_id
1 'polypeptide(L)'
;MTKEQCAELLVLIKSCHPKFELQIYTKDGKYTEACKYWMAFLNELDYNMALIAVRKLINTSKWAPTIADIKEAYAELLLPEIVDPEQAWGMVHQAINKHGGIYSQEAVMNELPRQVQEAVKWVGGVRAISICPEEEEGVLRGQFTKAMNAVNKRFTKEVSLGPKLSSQIDNIRLATKEKEEMLKLENKESVPKITYGPVIEDSQIEFNIRQCGMLREVYAKAQEGR
;
A
#
# COMPACT_ATOMS: atom_id res chain seq x y z
N MET A 1 11.83 -17.45 18.74
CA MET A 1 11.92 -18.85 19.23
C MET A 1 13.26 -19.52 18.88
N THR A 2 13.63 -20.63 19.54
CA THR A 2 14.86 -21.40 19.24
C THR A 2 14.70 -22.31 18.01
N LYS A 3 15.80 -22.91 17.54
CA LYS A 3 15.78 -23.84 16.39
C LYS A 3 15.01 -25.11 16.70
N GLU A 4 15.12 -25.60 17.93
CA GLU A 4 14.43 -26.80 18.42
C GLU A 4 12.92 -26.56 18.47
N GLN A 5 12.51 -25.41 18.99
CA GLN A 5 11.12 -24.96 19.00
C GLN A 5 10.52 -24.82 17.60
N CYS A 6 11.27 -24.22 16.66
CA CYS A 6 10.86 -24.19 15.25
C CYS A 6 10.69 -25.60 14.68
N ALA A 7 11.65 -26.51 14.95
CA ALA A 7 11.59 -27.88 14.44
C ALA A 7 10.35 -28.61 14.97
N GLU A 8 10.01 -28.42 16.25
CA GLU A 8 8.81 -28.97 16.86
C GLU A 8 7.52 -28.51 16.14
N LEU A 9 7.41 -27.21 15.84
CA LEU A 9 6.28 -26.68 15.06
C LEU A 9 6.18 -27.31 13.66
N LEU A 10 7.31 -27.50 12.98
CA LEU A 10 7.35 -28.14 11.66
C LEU A 10 6.98 -29.62 11.73
N VAL A 11 7.41 -30.32 12.78
CA VAL A 11 7.02 -31.72 13.04
C VAL A 11 5.51 -31.81 13.27
N LEU A 12 4.95 -30.89 14.07
CA LEU A 12 3.50 -30.82 14.28
C LEU A 12 2.74 -30.63 12.97
N ILE A 13 3.12 -29.64 12.15
CA ILE A 13 2.50 -29.38 10.84
C ILE A 13 2.57 -30.62 9.95
N LYS A 14 3.74 -31.26 9.87
CA LYS A 14 3.95 -32.47 9.08
C LYS A 14 3.08 -33.64 9.56
N SER A 15 2.89 -33.77 10.87
CA SER A 15 2.06 -34.83 11.46
C SER A 15 0.57 -34.64 11.16
N CYS A 16 0.09 -33.40 11.14
CA CYS A 16 -1.31 -33.07 10.88
C CYS A 16 -1.64 -32.97 9.39
N HIS A 17 -0.65 -32.69 8.53
CA HIS A 17 -0.82 -32.58 7.08
C HIS A 17 0.12 -33.55 6.35
N PRO A 18 -0.31 -34.78 6.02
CA PRO A 18 0.55 -35.79 5.39
C PRO A 18 1.13 -35.38 4.03
N LYS A 19 0.46 -34.47 3.31
CA LYS A 19 0.94 -33.91 2.03
C LYS A 19 2.03 -32.85 2.19
N PHE A 20 2.38 -32.47 3.42
CA PHE A 20 3.44 -31.52 3.70
C PHE A 20 4.80 -32.22 3.61
N GLU A 21 5.38 -32.23 2.42
CA GLU A 21 6.64 -32.90 2.10
C GLU A 21 7.88 -32.06 2.49
N LEU A 22 7.99 -31.68 3.76
CA LEU A 22 9.21 -31.05 4.28
C LEU A 22 10.13 -32.10 4.92
N GLN A 23 11.34 -32.23 4.40
CA GLN A 23 12.41 -32.98 5.07
C GLN A 23 13.07 -32.08 6.11
N ILE A 24 12.93 -32.42 7.39
CA ILE A 24 13.41 -31.59 8.50
C ILE A 24 14.89 -31.89 8.80
N TYR A 25 15.25 -33.18 8.82
CA TYR A 25 16.59 -33.66 9.13
C TYR A 25 17.20 -34.38 7.92
N THR A 26 18.52 -34.24 7.74
CA THR A 26 19.32 -35.08 6.86
C THR A 26 19.56 -36.44 7.51
N LYS A 27 20.07 -37.40 6.73
CA LYS A 27 20.44 -38.74 7.24
C LYS A 27 21.46 -38.69 8.39
N ASP A 28 22.30 -37.65 8.42
CA ASP A 28 23.32 -37.44 9.46
C ASP A 28 22.79 -36.68 10.70
N GLY A 29 21.47 -36.50 10.82
CA GLY A 29 20.83 -35.82 11.96
C GLY A 29 20.94 -34.29 11.96
N LYS A 30 21.45 -33.68 10.89
CA LYS A 30 21.54 -32.21 10.75
C LYS A 30 20.26 -31.64 10.14
N TYR A 31 19.95 -30.37 10.39
CA TYR A 31 18.84 -29.70 9.71
C TYR A 31 19.12 -29.56 8.21
N THR A 32 18.10 -29.83 7.39
CA THR A 32 18.16 -29.57 5.94
C THR A 32 18.19 -28.07 5.64
N GLU A 33 18.64 -27.67 4.46
CA GLU A 33 18.60 -26.26 4.03
C GLU A 33 17.17 -25.73 3.98
N ALA A 34 16.21 -26.52 3.49
CA ALA A 34 14.79 -26.14 3.50
C ALA A 34 14.30 -25.83 4.92
N CYS A 35 14.65 -26.69 5.89
CA CYS A 35 14.30 -26.47 7.29
C CYS A 35 14.96 -25.19 7.85
N LYS A 36 16.24 -24.94 7.52
CA LYS A 36 16.94 -23.71 7.94
C LYS A 36 16.26 -22.44 7.42
N TYR A 37 15.77 -22.44 6.18
CA TYR A 37 15.01 -21.30 5.65
C TYR A 37 13.70 -21.08 6.41
N TRP A 38 12.93 -22.14 6.68
CA TRP A 38 11.74 -22.04 7.52
C TRP A 38 12.06 -21.47 8.91
N MET A 39 13.12 -21.96 9.54
CA MET A 39 13.59 -21.44 10.83
C MET A 39 13.98 -19.96 10.74
N ALA A 40 14.64 -19.54 9.66
CA ALA A 40 15.05 -18.14 9.48
C ALA A 40 13.86 -17.19 9.33
N PHE A 41 12.72 -17.66 8.81
CA PHE A 41 11.51 -16.84 8.69
C PHE A 41 10.64 -16.84 9.96
N LEU A 42 10.71 -17.89 10.78
CA LEU A 42 9.88 -18.06 11.98
C LEU A 42 10.61 -17.69 13.28
N ASN A 43 11.94 -17.55 13.28
CA ASN A 43 12.74 -17.29 14.48
C ASN A 43 12.33 -16.01 15.24
N GLU A 44 11.81 -15.00 14.55
CA GLU A 44 11.36 -13.72 15.14
C GLU A 44 10.05 -13.86 15.93
N LEU A 45 9.31 -14.96 15.76
CA LEU A 45 8.03 -15.16 16.44
C LEU A 45 8.23 -15.74 17.85
N ASP A 46 7.34 -15.36 18.76
CA ASP A 46 7.22 -16.01 20.06
C ASP A 46 6.68 -17.44 19.88
N TYR A 47 7.27 -18.40 20.59
CA TYR A 47 6.94 -19.81 20.43
C TYR A 47 5.49 -20.13 20.85
N ASN A 48 5.02 -19.60 21.98
CA ASN A 48 3.70 -19.93 22.50
C ASN A 48 2.62 -19.37 21.57
N MET A 49 2.78 -18.14 21.11
CA MET A 49 1.87 -17.51 20.16
C MET A 49 1.92 -18.21 18.79
N ALA A 50 3.10 -18.59 18.31
CA ALA A 50 3.24 -19.35 17.06
C ALA A 50 2.59 -20.74 17.13
N LEU A 51 2.69 -21.42 18.28
CA LEU A 51 2.02 -22.70 18.50
C LEU A 51 0.49 -22.56 18.45
N ILE A 52 -0.06 -21.50 19.04
CA ILE A 52 -1.51 -21.19 18.97
C ILE A 52 -1.91 -20.90 17.52
N ALA A 53 -1.13 -20.08 16.80
CA ALA A 53 -1.37 -19.77 15.38
C ALA A 53 -1.38 -21.03 14.50
N VAL A 54 -0.41 -21.92 14.67
CA VAL A 54 -0.34 -23.20 13.96
C VAL A 54 -1.54 -24.09 14.31
N ARG A 55 -1.91 -24.19 15.60
CA ARG A 55 -3.10 -24.94 16.01
C ARG A 55 -4.39 -24.38 15.41
N LYS A 56 -4.53 -23.06 15.34
CA LYS A 56 -5.66 -22.40 14.67
C LYS A 56 -5.73 -22.86 13.21
N LEU A 57 -4.61 -22.76 12.47
CA LEU A 57 -4.53 -23.16 11.06
C LEU A 57 -4.85 -24.63 10.83
N ILE A 58 -4.37 -25.53 11.69
CA ILE A 58 -4.67 -26.97 11.59
C ILE A 58 -6.19 -27.24 11.73
N ASN A 59 -6.89 -26.44 12.56
CA ASN A 59 -8.33 -26.60 12.76
C ASN A 59 -9.19 -25.91 11.68
N THR A 60 -8.69 -24.85 11.05
CA THR A 60 -9.48 -24.04 10.10
C THR A 60 -9.12 -24.25 8.63
N SER A 61 -7.91 -24.70 8.33
CA SER A 61 -7.42 -24.92 6.97
C SER A 61 -7.46 -26.40 6.57
N LYS A 62 -7.94 -26.66 5.35
CA LYS A 62 -7.88 -27.99 4.72
C LYS A 62 -6.49 -28.31 4.17
N TRP A 63 -5.66 -27.29 3.98
CA TRP A 63 -4.36 -27.39 3.30
C TRP A 63 -3.23 -27.16 4.29
N ALA A 64 -2.06 -27.74 3.98
CA ALA A 64 -0.87 -27.53 4.79
C ALA A 64 -0.53 -26.02 4.82
N PRO A 65 -0.35 -25.43 6.02
CA PRO A 65 -0.09 -24.01 6.14
C PRO A 65 1.27 -23.64 5.55
N THR A 66 1.32 -22.50 4.88
CA THR A 66 2.55 -21.86 4.41
C THR A 66 3.17 -20.98 5.50
N ILE A 67 4.41 -20.53 5.29
CA ILE A 67 5.06 -19.54 6.20
C ILE A 67 4.21 -18.27 6.30
N ALA A 68 3.58 -17.85 5.20
CA ALA A 68 2.72 -16.67 5.18
C ALA A 68 1.48 -16.88 6.04
N ASP A 69 0.81 -18.04 5.92
CA ASP A 69 -0.39 -18.35 6.71
C ASP A 69 -0.07 -18.36 8.21
N ILE A 70 1.07 -18.92 8.61
CA ILE A 70 1.52 -18.92 10.02
C ILE A 70 1.74 -17.50 10.52
N LYS A 71 2.40 -16.65 9.72
CA LYS A 71 2.66 -15.25 10.08
C LYS A 71 1.38 -14.41 10.14
N GLU A 72 0.42 -14.68 9.25
CA GLU A 72 -0.88 -14.02 9.24
C GLU A 72 -1.69 -14.42 10.49
N ALA A 73 -1.82 -15.73 10.76
CA ALA A 73 -2.49 -16.22 11.96
C ALA A 73 -1.80 -15.74 13.25
N TYR A 74 -0.47 -15.62 13.25
CA TYR A 74 0.27 -15.05 14.37
C TYR A 74 0.01 -13.54 14.54
N ALA A 75 -0.01 -12.79 13.44
CA ALA A 75 -0.32 -11.36 13.46
C ALA A 75 -1.73 -11.11 14.00
N GLU A 76 -2.72 -11.90 13.58
CA GLU A 76 -4.08 -11.81 14.10
C GLU A 76 -4.17 -12.00 15.62
N LEU A 77 -3.28 -12.79 16.24
CA LEU A 77 -3.21 -12.95 17.70
C LEU A 77 -2.59 -11.74 18.42
N LEU A 78 -1.75 -10.98 17.73
CA LEU A 78 -1.13 -9.76 18.27
C LEU A 78 -2.02 -8.53 18.14
N LEU A 79 -2.92 -8.54 17.15
CA LEU A 79 -3.77 -7.41 16.90
C LEU A 79 -4.90 -7.36 17.94
N PRO A 80 -5.20 -6.17 18.51
CA PRO A 80 -6.52 -5.96 19.10
C PRO A 80 -7.56 -6.23 18.02
N GLU A 81 -8.70 -6.81 18.43
CA GLU A 81 -9.78 -7.28 17.57
C GLU A 81 -9.93 -6.45 16.28
N ILE A 82 -9.69 -7.09 15.12
CA ILE A 82 -9.83 -6.44 13.83
C ILE A 82 -11.27 -5.98 13.70
N VAL A 83 -11.47 -4.67 13.64
CA VAL A 83 -12.82 -4.11 13.59
C VAL A 83 -13.48 -4.53 12.28
N ASP A 84 -14.61 -5.21 12.40
CA ASP A 84 -15.44 -5.59 11.26
C ASP A 84 -15.91 -4.32 10.52
N PRO A 85 -15.93 -4.31 9.17
CA PRO A 85 -16.31 -3.12 8.41
C PRO A 85 -17.69 -2.55 8.77
N GLU A 86 -18.66 -3.40 9.07
CA GLU A 86 -20.02 -2.98 9.41
C GLU A 86 -20.08 -2.44 10.84
N GLN A 87 -19.33 -3.04 11.77
CA GLN A 87 -19.17 -2.50 13.11
C GLN A 87 -18.46 -1.13 13.08
N ALA A 88 -17.41 -1.00 12.26
CA ALA A 88 -16.70 0.25 12.06
C ALA A 88 -17.63 1.34 11.51
N TRP A 89 -18.50 1.01 10.55
CA TRP A 89 -19.50 1.95 10.02
C TRP A 89 -20.43 2.45 11.13
N GLY A 90 -20.93 1.55 11.98
CA GLY A 90 -21.74 1.91 13.14
C GLY A 90 -21.01 2.85 14.12
N MET A 91 -19.74 2.57 14.41
CA MET A 91 -18.91 3.45 15.26
C MET A 91 -18.77 4.86 14.68
N VAL A 92 -18.57 4.99 13.37
CA VAL A 92 -18.47 6.29 12.69
C VAL A 92 -19.76 7.09 12.85
N HIS A 93 -20.91 6.48 12.57
CA HIS A 93 -22.21 7.17 12.74
C HIS A 93 -22.49 7.54 14.19
N GLN A 94 -22.15 6.68 15.14
CA GLN A 94 -22.30 6.97 16.57
C GLN A 94 -21.45 8.18 16.98
N ALA A 95 -20.19 8.23 16.56
CA ALA A 95 -19.29 9.34 16.84
C ALA A 95 -19.76 10.64 16.17
N ILE A 96 -20.23 10.57 14.92
CA ILE A 96 -20.83 11.70 14.18
C ILE A 96 -22.03 12.26 14.93
N ASN A 97 -22.96 11.40 15.34
CA ASN A 97 -24.18 11.80 16.05
C ASN A 97 -23.86 12.42 17.42
N LYS A 98 -22.84 11.92 18.11
CA LYS A 98 -22.42 12.40 19.43
C LYS A 98 -21.71 13.76 19.36
N HIS A 99 -20.85 13.97 18.38
CA HIS A 99 -20.01 15.16 18.28
C HIS A 99 -20.51 16.19 17.25
N GLY A 100 -21.64 15.94 16.58
CA GLY A 100 -22.23 16.87 15.62
C GLY A 100 -21.55 16.86 14.25
N GLY A 101 -20.84 15.78 13.90
CA GLY A 101 -20.28 15.53 12.57
C GLY A 101 -19.42 16.66 12.01
N ILE A 102 -20.01 17.45 11.11
CA ILE A 102 -19.37 18.55 10.36
C ILE A 102 -18.74 19.59 11.29
N TYR A 103 -19.39 19.89 12.41
CA TYR A 103 -18.98 20.96 13.33
C TYR A 103 -17.81 20.57 14.22
N SER A 104 -17.50 19.27 14.35
CA SER A 104 -16.41 18.80 15.22
C SER A 104 -15.76 17.53 14.67
N GLN A 105 -15.24 17.62 13.45
CA GLN A 105 -14.58 16.50 12.77
C GLN A 105 -13.41 15.92 13.58
N GLU A 106 -12.62 16.75 14.25
CA GLU A 106 -11.51 16.28 15.09
C GLU A 106 -12.01 15.46 16.29
N ALA A 107 -13.10 15.89 16.93
CA ALA A 107 -13.68 15.15 18.06
C ALA A 107 -14.22 13.78 17.62
N VAL A 108 -14.92 13.73 16.46
CA VAL A 108 -15.35 12.46 15.85
C VAL A 108 -14.16 11.55 15.57
N MET A 109 -13.11 12.06 14.94
CA MET A 109 -11.94 11.28 14.58
C MET A 109 -11.18 10.76 15.81
N ASN A 110 -11.06 11.57 16.86
CA ASN A 110 -10.34 11.21 18.08
C ASN A 110 -11.03 10.10 18.89
N GLU A 111 -12.36 9.93 18.74
CA GLU A 111 -13.10 8.84 19.38
C GLU A 111 -12.93 7.49 18.64
N LEU A 112 -12.60 7.52 17.35
CA LEU A 112 -12.52 6.32 16.51
C LEU A 112 -11.16 5.61 16.64
N PRO A 113 -11.11 4.28 16.54
CA PRO A 113 -9.85 3.55 16.42
C PRO A 113 -9.03 3.99 15.20
N ARG A 114 -7.70 3.90 15.29
CA ARG A 114 -6.78 4.39 14.24
C ARG A 114 -7.08 3.81 12.84
N GLN A 115 -7.44 2.53 12.75
CA GLN A 115 -7.79 1.89 11.46
C GLN A 115 -9.07 2.50 10.86
N VAL A 116 -10.08 2.75 11.70
CA VAL A 116 -11.35 3.35 11.28
C VAL A 116 -11.13 4.79 10.84
N GLN A 117 -10.29 5.56 11.55
CA GLN A 117 -9.90 6.90 11.14
C GLN A 117 -9.26 6.91 9.74
N GLU A 118 -8.39 5.95 9.45
CA GLU A 118 -7.75 5.87 8.13
C GLU A 118 -8.77 5.57 7.02
N ALA A 119 -9.69 4.64 7.26
CA ALA A 119 -10.79 4.35 6.32
C ALA A 119 -11.69 5.58 6.09
N VAL A 120 -12.04 6.31 7.15
CA VAL A 120 -12.81 7.56 7.05
C VAL A 120 -12.08 8.60 6.19
N LYS A 121 -10.75 8.74 6.34
CA LYS A 121 -9.96 9.66 5.49
C LYS A 121 -10.01 9.27 4.02
N TRP A 122 -9.98 7.98 3.69
CA TRP A 122 -9.97 7.50 2.31
C TRP A 122 -11.30 7.75 1.58
N VAL A 123 -12.42 7.78 2.30
CA VAL A 123 -13.75 8.11 1.74
C VAL A 123 -14.06 9.62 1.75
N GLY A 124 -13.06 10.48 2.03
CA GLY A 124 -13.23 11.94 1.99
C GLY A 124 -13.48 12.59 3.35
N GLY A 125 -13.36 11.83 4.44
CA GLY A 125 -13.41 12.34 5.81
C GLY A 125 -14.83 12.44 6.40
N VAL A 126 -14.90 12.85 7.67
CA VAL A 126 -16.16 12.97 8.44
C VAL A 126 -17.16 13.90 7.75
N ARG A 127 -16.68 14.98 7.13
CA ARG A 127 -17.54 15.92 6.38
C ARG A 127 -18.26 15.23 5.24
N ALA A 128 -17.55 14.46 4.40
CA ALA A 128 -18.14 13.79 3.25
C ALA A 128 -19.23 12.80 3.69
N ILE A 129 -18.98 12.08 4.78
CA ILE A 129 -19.96 11.15 5.37
C ILE A 129 -21.18 11.89 5.91
N SER A 130 -20.97 13.02 6.59
CA SER A 130 -22.05 13.76 7.25
C SER A 130 -22.98 14.50 6.28
N ILE A 131 -22.51 14.86 5.08
CA ILE A 131 -23.31 15.57 4.05
C ILE A 131 -23.88 14.64 2.98
N CYS A 132 -23.61 13.33 3.09
CA CYS A 132 -24.04 12.35 2.10
C CYS A 132 -25.58 12.30 2.06
N PRO A 133 -26.21 12.46 0.87
CA PRO A 133 -27.65 12.27 0.73
C PRO A 133 -28.07 10.85 1.11
N GLU A 134 -29.27 10.68 1.67
CA GLU A 134 -29.82 9.37 2.07
C GLU A 134 -29.86 8.38 0.88
N GLU A 135 -30.14 8.87 -0.33
CA GLU A 135 -30.16 8.07 -1.56
C GLU A 135 -28.79 7.46 -1.91
N GLU A 136 -27.69 8.08 -1.47
CA GLU A 136 -26.32 7.66 -1.74
C GLU A 136 -25.67 6.93 -0.55
N GLU A 137 -26.35 6.84 0.59
CA GLU A 137 -25.80 6.25 1.82
C GLU A 137 -25.35 4.80 1.60
N GLY A 138 -26.14 4.01 0.86
CA GLY A 138 -25.77 2.63 0.51
C GLY A 138 -24.49 2.55 -0.34
N VAL A 139 -24.27 3.52 -1.24
CA VAL A 139 -23.06 3.60 -2.06
C VAL A 139 -21.87 3.98 -1.21
N LEU A 140 -22.01 5.00 -0.36
CA LEU A 140 -20.96 5.46 0.53
C LEU A 140 -20.55 4.37 1.53
N ARG A 141 -21.52 3.69 2.16
CA ARG A 141 -21.27 2.52 3.03
C ARG A 141 -20.49 1.45 2.27
N GLY A 142 -20.89 1.14 1.02
CA GLY A 142 -20.16 0.19 0.18
C GLY A 142 -18.71 0.62 -0.12
N GLN A 143 -18.46 1.91 -0.35
CA GLN A 143 -17.13 2.47 -0.54
C GLN A 143 -16.30 2.42 0.75
N PHE A 144 -16.93 2.74 1.89
CA PHE A 144 -16.31 2.66 3.21
C PHE A 144 -15.94 1.22 3.55
N THR A 145 -16.84 0.25 3.37
CA THR A 145 -16.55 -1.17 3.60
C THR A 145 -15.37 -1.65 2.75
N LYS A 146 -15.25 -1.19 1.50
CA LYS A 146 -14.08 -1.46 0.66
C LYS A 146 -12.80 -0.82 1.21
N ALA A 147 -12.86 0.45 1.63
CA ALA A 147 -11.74 1.15 2.24
C ALA A 147 -11.28 0.47 3.53
N MET A 148 -12.21 0.12 4.43
CA MET A 148 -11.94 -0.55 5.70
C MET A 148 -11.31 -1.92 5.49
N ASN A 149 -11.82 -2.72 4.56
CA ASN A 149 -11.20 -4.01 4.20
C ASN A 149 -9.76 -3.83 3.69
N ALA A 150 -9.50 -2.80 2.88
CA ALA A 150 -8.17 -2.50 2.38
C ALA A 150 -7.22 -2.03 3.49
N VAL A 151 -7.70 -1.20 4.43
CA VAL A 151 -6.95 -0.77 5.63
C VAL A 151 -6.63 -1.96 6.52
N ASN A 152 -7.62 -2.80 6.84
CA ASN A 152 -7.43 -4.02 7.64
C ASN A 152 -6.39 -4.94 6.99
N LYS A 153 -6.47 -5.15 5.67
CA LYS A 153 -5.49 -5.95 4.93
C LYS A 153 -4.07 -5.35 4.96
N ARG A 154 -3.94 -4.02 4.93
CA ARG A 154 -2.63 -3.36 5.06
C ARG A 154 -2.07 -3.54 6.47
N PHE A 155 -2.92 -3.34 7.47
CA PHE A 155 -2.53 -3.44 8.87
C PHE A 155 -2.12 -4.86 9.26
N THR A 156 -2.91 -5.89 8.87
CA THR A 156 -2.53 -7.29 9.09
C THR A 156 -1.25 -7.66 8.35
N LYS A 157 -1.06 -7.14 7.14
CA LYS A 157 0.16 -7.37 6.36
C LYS A 157 1.39 -6.73 6.98
N GLU A 158 1.30 -5.50 7.48
CA GLU A 158 2.41 -4.84 8.15
C GLU A 158 2.86 -5.60 9.40
N VAL A 159 1.90 -6.09 10.19
CA VAL A 159 2.21 -6.88 11.38
C VAL A 159 2.77 -8.27 11.02
N SER A 160 2.25 -8.92 9.97
CA SER A 160 2.74 -10.25 9.57
C SER A 160 4.13 -10.23 8.93
N LEU A 161 4.56 -9.11 8.33
CA LEU A 161 5.92 -8.98 7.79
C LEU A 161 7.00 -8.99 8.89
N GLY A 162 6.65 -8.57 10.10
CA GLY A 162 7.58 -8.40 11.21
C GLY A 162 8.40 -7.10 11.11
N PRO A 163 8.93 -6.61 12.25
CA PRO A 163 9.53 -5.27 12.34
C PRO A 163 10.78 -5.13 11.47
N LYS A 164 11.59 -6.18 11.37
CA LYS A 164 12.87 -6.14 10.65
C LYS A 164 12.67 -6.01 9.14
N LEU A 165 11.83 -6.87 8.56
CA LEU A 165 11.56 -6.85 7.13
C LEU A 165 10.77 -5.60 6.73
N SER A 166 9.82 -5.15 7.56
CA SER A 166 9.10 -3.89 7.32
C SER A 166 10.07 -2.70 7.24
N SER A 167 10.98 -2.58 8.21
CA SER A 167 11.99 -1.51 8.23
C SER A 167 12.89 -1.53 7.00
N GLN A 168 13.30 -2.73 6.55
CA GLN A 168 14.09 -2.88 5.32
C GLN A 168 13.31 -2.41 4.08
N ILE A 169 12.04 -2.77 3.98
CA ILE A 169 11.17 -2.35 2.87
C ILE A 169 11.00 -0.83 2.87
N ASP A 170 10.78 -0.22 4.04
CA ASP A 170 10.57 1.22 4.15
C ASP A 170 11.83 2.02 3.79
N ASN A 171 13.01 1.55 4.20
CA ASN A 171 14.29 2.14 3.77
C ASN A 171 14.46 2.10 2.24
N ILE A 172 14.09 0.98 1.59
CA ILE A 172 14.15 0.86 0.12
C ILE A 172 13.16 1.83 -0.55
N ARG A 173 11.96 1.98 0.01
CA ARG A 173 10.94 2.91 -0.51
C ARG A 173 11.39 4.36 -0.39
N LEU A 174 11.98 4.74 0.75
CA LEU A 174 12.52 6.08 0.97
C LEU A 174 13.62 6.41 -0.04
N ALA A 175 14.61 5.52 -0.19
CA ALA A 175 15.69 5.69 -1.16
C ALA A 175 15.16 5.81 -2.61
N THR A 176 14.11 5.06 -2.95
CA THR A 176 13.45 5.18 -4.26
C THR A 176 12.79 6.54 -4.46
N LYS A 177 12.07 7.05 -3.45
CA LYS A 177 11.44 8.39 -3.51
C LYS A 177 12.48 9.50 -3.65
N GLU A 178 13.55 9.44 -2.86
CA GLU A 178 14.65 10.41 -2.94
C GLU A 178 15.26 10.43 -4.35
N LYS A 179 15.47 9.24 -4.94
CA LYS A 179 15.95 9.12 -6.32
C LYS A 179 14.99 9.73 -7.34
N GLU A 180 13.69 9.50 -7.20
CA GLU A 180 12.67 10.12 -8.08
C GLU A 180 12.63 11.64 -7.95
N GLU A 181 12.78 12.17 -6.74
CA GLU A 181 12.85 13.62 -6.50
C GLU A 181 14.10 14.23 -7.12
N MET A 182 15.26 13.59 -6.99
CA MET A 182 16.50 14.02 -7.65
C MET A 182 16.35 14.04 -9.18
N LEU A 183 15.75 13.01 -9.77
CA LEU A 183 15.47 12.95 -11.21
C LEU A 183 14.54 14.08 -11.70
N LYS A 184 13.57 14.50 -10.88
CA LYS A 184 12.68 15.63 -11.21
C LYS A 184 13.40 16.97 -11.17
N LEU A 185 14.36 17.14 -10.25
CA LEU A 185 15.17 18.35 -10.15
C LEU A 185 16.14 18.46 -11.33
N GLU A 186 16.83 17.37 -11.68
CA GLU A 186 17.76 17.31 -12.82
C GLU A 186 17.06 17.63 -14.15
N ASN A 187 15.87 17.06 -14.38
CA ASN A 187 15.06 17.36 -15.56
C ASN A 187 14.57 18.81 -15.63
N LYS A 188 14.41 19.49 -14.48
CA LYS A 188 13.99 20.90 -14.41
C LYS A 188 15.16 21.85 -14.72
N GLU A 189 16.38 21.46 -14.37
CA GLU A 189 17.60 22.20 -14.67
C GLU A 189 18.03 22.03 -16.13
N SER A 190 17.69 20.91 -16.78
CA SER A 190 18.01 20.64 -18.18
C SER A 190 17.09 21.31 -19.21
N VAL A 191 15.99 21.98 -18.80
CA VAL A 191 15.16 22.75 -19.74
C VAL A 191 15.88 24.05 -20.08
N PRO A 192 16.38 24.26 -21.32
CA PRO A 192 17.07 25.48 -21.67
C PRO A 192 16.12 26.68 -21.48
N LYS A 193 16.53 27.64 -20.65
CA LYS A 193 15.85 28.95 -20.61
C LYS A 193 15.91 29.54 -22.01
N ILE A 194 14.77 29.61 -22.69
CA ILE A 194 14.65 30.35 -23.94
C ILE A 194 14.81 31.82 -23.58
N THR A 195 16.04 32.34 -23.71
CA THR A 195 16.26 33.78 -23.72
C THR A 195 15.84 34.29 -25.09
N TYR A 196 14.68 34.95 -25.16
CA TYR A 196 14.34 35.72 -26.34
C TYR A 196 15.46 36.77 -26.54
N GLY A 197 15.98 36.86 -27.76
CA GLY A 197 16.92 37.92 -28.15
C GLY A 197 16.28 39.30 -27.95
N PRO A 198 17.06 40.41 -28.05
CA PRO A 198 16.50 41.75 -27.93
C PRO A 198 15.28 41.88 -28.84
N VAL A 199 14.17 42.40 -28.30
CA VAL A 199 12.94 42.65 -29.05
C VAL A 199 13.32 43.59 -30.20
N ILE A 200 13.39 43.05 -31.41
CA ILE A 200 13.64 43.83 -32.62
C ILE A 200 12.39 44.66 -32.84
N GLU A 201 12.54 45.97 -33.08
CA GLU A 201 11.42 46.90 -33.33
C GLU A 201 10.41 46.27 -34.30
N ASP A 202 9.11 46.40 -33.99
CA ASP A 202 8.01 45.80 -34.76
C ASP A 202 8.08 46.09 -36.27
N SER A 203 8.72 47.22 -36.64
CA SER A 203 9.01 47.61 -38.02
C SER A 203 9.82 46.56 -38.80
N GLN A 204 10.77 45.89 -38.14
CA GLN A 204 11.60 44.86 -38.76
C GLN A 204 10.85 43.53 -38.91
N ILE A 205 9.94 43.23 -37.99
CA ILE A 205 9.06 42.05 -38.04
C ILE A 205 8.11 42.19 -39.22
N GLU A 206 7.45 43.34 -39.35
CA GLU A 206 6.52 43.62 -40.44
C GLU A 206 7.23 43.64 -41.80
N PHE A 207 8.45 44.20 -41.85
CA PHE A 207 9.31 44.13 -43.03
C PHE A 207 9.62 42.68 -43.42
N ASN A 208 10.03 41.83 -42.47
CA ASN A 208 10.37 40.43 -42.72
C ASN A 208 9.16 39.61 -43.18
N ILE A 209 7.98 39.81 -42.58
CA ILE A 209 6.73 39.18 -43.01
C ILE A 209 6.44 39.54 -44.47
N ARG A 210 6.61 40.82 -44.84
CA ARG A 210 6.40 41.28 -46.20
C ARG A 210 7.40 40.66 -47.19
N GLN A 211 8.68 40.55 -46.82
CA GLN A 211 9.69 39.87 -47.65
C GLN A 211 9.34 38.39 -47.85
N CYS A 212 8.94 37.69 -46.78
CA CYS A 212 8.52 36.30 -46.88
C CYS A 212 7.26 36.12 -47.75
N GLY A 213 6.33 37.08 -47.74
CA GLY A 213 5.17 37.11 -48.63
C GLY A 213 5.58 37.23 -50.10
N MET A 214 6.46 38.18 -50.42
CA MET A 214 6.96 38.37 -51.78
C MET A 214 7.70 37.14 -52.30
N LEU A 215 8.52 36.49 -51.46
CA LEU A 215 9.21 35.25 -51.85
C LEU A 215 8.23 34.12 -52.17
N ARG A 216 7.13 33.99 -51.43
CA ARG A 216 6.08 33.00 -51.74
C ARG A 216 5.40 33.28 -53.07
N GLU A 217 5.08 34.54 -53.35
CA GLU A 217 4.46 34.93 -54.63
C GLU A 217 5.40 34.67 -55.81
N VAL A 218 6.68 35.00 -55.68
CA VAL A 218 7.70 34.72 -56.70
C VAL A 218 7.82 33.21 -56.92
N TYR A 219 7.85 32.42 -55.85
CA TYR A 219 7.89 30.97 -55.95
C TYR A 219 6.63 30.40 -56.62
N ALA A 220 5.44 30.89 -56.28
CA ALA A 220 4.19 30.46 -56.90
C ALA A 220 4.18 30.76 -58.41
N LYS A 221 4.59 31.96 -58.81
CA LYS A 221 4.71 32.33 -60.23
C LYS A 221 5.75 31.50 -60.97
N ALA A 222 6.85 31.13 -60.32
CA ALA A 222 7.86 30.25 -60.89
C ALA A 222 7.37 28.81 -61.07
N GLN A 223 6.38 28.37 -60.28
CA GLN A 223 5.71 27.06 -60.44
C GLN A 223 4.66 27.08 -61.57
N GLU A 224 3.97 28.20 -61.77
CA GLU A 224 2.96 28.36 -62.84
C GLU A 224 3.59 28.55 -64.24
N GLY A 225 4.88 28.91 -64.31
CA GLY A 225 5.65 29.06 -65.55
C GLY A 225 6.43 27.81 -65.98
N ARG A 226 6.12 26.62 -65.45
CA ARG A 226 6.68 25.32 -65.84
C ARG A 226 5.62 24.36 -66.35
#